data_AF-A0A803KSQ9-F1
#
_entry.id   AF-A0A803KSQ9-F1
#
_cell.length_a   1.000
_cell.length_b   1.000
_cell.length_c   1.000
_cell.angle_alpha   90.00
_cell.angle_beta   90.00
_cell.angle_gamma   90.00
#
_symmetry.space_group_name_H-M   'P 1'
#
loop_
_entity.id
_entity.type
_entity.pdbx_description
1 polymer ?
#
loop_
_entity_poly.entity_id
_entity_poly.type
_entity_poly.pdbx_seq_one_letter_code
_entity_poly.pdbx_strand_id
1 'polypeptide(L)'
;MPIRVYVYEMPSKFTYDLLWLFRNTYKETSNLTSNGSPVHRLIEQHSVDYWLWADLIAPEPKRLLKNVIRVHKQEEADLFYIPFFTTISFFLMEKQQCKALYREVLKWVTDQPAWKRSGGRDHILPVHHPWSFKSVRRLMKTAIWLLPDMDSTGNWYKPGQVYLEKDLILPYVSNVDFCDTYCLREYESKRSTLLFFRGRLKRNAGGKIRSKLVVELSGADGVVIEEGTSGEAGKAAAQNGMRKSIFCLSPAGDTPSSARLFDAIFSGCIPVIVSDELELPFEGIIDYRKMAVFVSSNDALRPGWLLTHLKGFSPSQIKEKQKFLAMYSRHFIYSNPAQPLGPEDLTWRM
;
A
#
# COMPACT_ATOMS: atom_id res chain seq x y z
N MET A 1 15.24 -19.25 -13.85
CA MET A 1 14.05 -20.12 -13.90
C MET A 1 12.90 -19.38 -13.23
N PRO A 2 11.64 -19.56 -13.64
CA PRO A 2 10.50 -18.97 -12.95
C PRO A 2 10.33 -19.56 -11.55
N ILE A 3 9.84 -18.77 -10.60
CA ILE A 3 9.38 -19.23 -9.29
C ILE A 3 8.11 -20.06 -9.50
N ARG A 4 8.07 -21.26 -8.94
CA ARG A 4 6.90 -22.15 -9.00
C ARG A 4 6.07 -21.96 -7.74
N VAL A 5 4.84 -21.50 -7.91
CA VAL A 5 3.94 -21.19 -6.79
C VAL A 5 2.77 -22.15 -6.80
N TYR A 6 2.59 -22.88 -5.70
CA TYR A 6 1.35 -23.61 -5.46
C TYR A 6 0.35 -22.69 -4.76
N VAL A 7 -0.82 -22.50 -5.36
CA VAL A 7 -1.93 -21.77 -4.74
C VAL A 7 -2.83 -22.77 -4.03
N TYR A 8 -2.99 -22.65 -2.71
CA TYR A 8 -3.83 -23.57 -1.96
C TYR A 8 -5.29 -23.57 -2.44
N GLU A 9 -5.84 -24.76 -2.60
CA GLU A 9 -7.27 -24.99 -2.83
C GLU A 9 -8.02 -24.99 -1.49
N MET A 10 -8.18 -23.80 -0.93
CA MET A 10 -8.83 -23.59 0.35
C MET A 10 -10.37 -23.62 0.23
N PRO A 11 -11.11 -23.96 1.30
CA PRO A 11 -12.56 -23.76 1.35
C PRO A 11 -12.98 -22.34 0.94
N SER A 12 -14.06 -22.21 0.16
CA SER A 12 -14.52 -20.96 -0.46
C SER A 12 -14.74 -19.80 0.53
N LYS A 13 -15.10 -20.12 1.78
CA LYS A 13 -15.29 -19.15 2.89
C LYS A 13 -14.07 -18.28 3.18
N PHE A 14 -12.88 -18.68 2.73
CA PHE A 14 -11.64 -17.93 2.90
C PHE A 14 -11.31 -17.03 1.69
N THR A 15 -11.97 -17.24 0.55
CA THR A 15 -11.67 -16.58 -0.73
C THR A 15 -12.95 -16.10 -1.43
N TYR A 16 -13.57 -16.97 -2.23
CA TYR A 16 -14.68 -16.65 -3.11
C TYR A 16 -15.89 -16.09 -2.35
N ASP A 17 -16.23 -16.62 -1.18
CA ASP A 17 -17.38 -16.13 -0.41
C ASP A 17 -17.13 -14.73 0.15
N LEU A 18 -15.87 -14.40 0.48
CA LEU A 18 -15.48 -13.04 0.89
C LEU A 18 -15.53 -12.07 -0.29
N LEU A 19 -15.07 -12.48 -1.49
CA LEU A 19 -15.23 -11.66 -2.70
C LEU A 19 -16.70 -11.45 -3.05
N TRP A 20 -17.51 -12.50 -2.91
CA TRP A 20 -18.95 -12.43 -3.11
C TRP A 20 -19.60 -11.50 -2.09
N LEU A 21 -19.21 -11.57 -0.81
CA LEU A 21 -19.66 -10.65 0.22
C LEU A 21 -19.31 -9.22 -0.15
N PHE A 22 -18.04 -8.92 -0.45
CA PHE A 22 -17.59 -7.60 -0.88
C PHE A 22 -18.39 -7.09 -2.07
N ARG A 23 -18.48 -7.89 -3.14
CA ARG A 23 -19.23 -7.51 -4.34
C ARG A 23 -20.68 -7.22 -4.01
N ASN A 24 -21.38 -8.05 -3.24
CA ASN A 24 -22.81 -7.83 -2.95
C ASN A 24 -23.07 -6.70 -1.98
N THR A 25 -22.18 -6.47 -1.01
CA THR A 25 -22.25 -5.31 -0.11
C THR A 25 -22.15 -4.02 -0.91
N TYR A 26 -21.38 -4.02 -2.01
CA TYR A 26 -21.10 -2.80 -2.77
C TYR A 26 -21.64 -2.75 -4.21
N LYS A 27 -22.41 -3.76 -4.65
CA LYS A 27 -22.89 -3.88 -6.05
C LYS A 27 -23.75 -2.70 -6.50
N GLU A 28 -24.51 -2.11 -5.59
CA GLU A 28 -25.41 -0.97 -5.84
C GLU A 28 -24.72 0.37 -5.59
N THR A 29 -23.41 0.35 -5.26
CA THR A 29 -22.61 1.57 -5.14
C THR A 29 -22.15 2.00 -6.53
N SER A 30 -23.08 2.61 -7.27
CA SER A 30 -22.84 3.12 -8.62
C SER A 30 -21.99 4.38 -8.54
N ASN A 31 -20.67 4.20 -8.46
CA ASN A 31 -19.67 5.28 -8.41
C ASN A 31 -19.79 6.13 -7.15
N LEU A 32 -18.74 6.20 -6.32
CA LEU A 32 -18.64 7.06 -5.12
C LEU A 32 -19.26 6.41 -3.87
N THR A 33 -18.52 5.50 -3.21
CA THR A 33 -18.73 4.99 -1.83
C THR A 33 -20.16 5.16 -1.31
N SER A 34 -21.11 4.27 -1.67
CA SER A 34 -22.46 4.44 -1.16
C SER A 34 -22.48 4.31 0.36
N ASN A 35 -23.30 5.16 0.97
CA ASN A 35 -23.42 5.45 2.40
C ASN A 35 -22.31 6.29 3.04
N GLY A 36 -21.41 6.89 2.25
CA GLY A 36 -20.33 7.74 2.80
C GLY A 36 -19.32 6.98 3.67
N SER A 37 -19.41 5.65 3.71
CA SER A 37 -18.50 4.79 4.44
C SER A 37 -17.20 4.63 3.63
N PRO A 38 -16.03 5.01 4.17
CA PRO A 38 -14.75 4.84 3.48
C PRO A 38 -14.32 3.37 3.42
N VAL A 39 -15.11 2.42 3.94
CA VAL A 39 -14.73 1.01 4.09
C VAL A 39 -14.46 0.35 2.75
N HIS A 40 -15.26 0.58 1.70
CA HIS A 40 -14.98 0.06 0.36
C HIS A 40 -13.57 0.44 -0.12
N ARG A 41 -13.24 1.73 -0.01
CA ARG A 41 -11.92 2.25 -0.40
C ARG A 41 -10.80 1.72 0.48
N LEU A 42 -11.04 1.56 1.78
CA LEU A 42 -10.04 0.94 2.66
C LEU A 42 -9.78 -0.51 2.28
N ILE A 43 -10.79 -1.25 1.84
CA ILE A 43 -10.61 -2.60 1.32
C ILE A 43 -9.80 -2.55 0.01
N GLU A 44 -10.18 -1.71 -0.94
CA GLU A 44 -9.46 -1.55 -2.22
C GLU A 44 -8.00 -1.13 -2.00
N GLN A 45 -7.75 -0.16 -1.12
CA GLN A 45 -6.42 0.34 -0.78
C GLN A 45 -5.49 -0.78 -0.27
N HIS A 46 -6.06 -1.83 0.34
CA HIS A 46 -5.33 -2.97 0.87
C HIS A 46 -5.59 -4.29 0.12
N SER A 47 -6.03 -4.21 -1.14
CA SER A 47 -6.43 -5.36 -1.98
C SER A 47 -5.27 -6.10 -2.66
N VAL A 48 -4.03 -5.99 -2.15
CA VAL A 48 -2.84 -6.65 -2.73
C VAL A 48 -3.00 -8.17 -2.81
N ASP A 49 -3.77 -8.73 -1.88
CA ASP A 49 -4.15 -10.14 -1.81
C ASP A 49 -4.99 -10.57 -3.02
N TYR A 50 -5.90 -9.71 -3.49
CA TYR A 50 -6.68 -9.92 -4.70
C TYR A 50 -5.82 -9.86 -5.96
N TRP A 51 -4.95 -8.86 -6.12
CA TRP A 51 -4.18 -8.66 -7.36
C TRP A 51 -3.21 -9.81 -7.64
N LEU A 52 -2.44 -10.22 -6.62
CA LEU A 52 -1.52 -11.36 -6.74
C LEU A 52 -2.27 -12.67 -6.97
N TRP A 53 -3.36 -12.89 -6.23
CA TRP A 53 -4.18 -14.08 -6.40
C TRP A 53 -4.78 -14.15 -7.81
N ALA A 54 -5.36 -13.05 -8.29
CA ALA A 54 -6.02 -12.97 -9.60
C ALA A 54 -5.04 -13.30 -10.74
N ASP A 55 -3.80 -12.80 -10.68
CA ASP A 55 -2.77 -13.19 -11.65
C ASP A 55 -2.42 -14.68 -11.55
N LEU A 56 -2.15 -15.19 -10.34
CA LEU A 56 -1.75 -16.59 -10.14
C LEU A 56 -2.82 -17.59 -10.59
N ILE A 57 -4.11 -17.27 -10.43
CA ILE A 57 -5.21 -18.16 -10.81
C ILE A 57 -5.68 -17.96 -12.26
N ALA A 58 -5.19 -16.94 -12.96
CA ALA A 58 -5.57 -16.70 -14.34
C ALA A 58 -5.06 -17.84 -15.26
N PRO A 59 -5.80 -18.19 -16.33
CA PRO A 59 -5.32 -19.15 -17.33
C PRO A 59 -3.99 -18.68 -17.94
N GLU A 60 -3.04 -19.59 -18.14
CA GLU A 60 -1.70 -19.24 -18.66
C GLU A 60 -1.69 -18.38 -19.94
N PRO A 61 -2.58 -18.59 -20.94
CA PRO A 61 -2.62 -17.74 -22.13
C PRO A 61 -2.97 -16.27 -21.85
N LYS A 62 -3.59 -15.99 -20.70
CA LYS A 62 -3.95 -14.63 -20.25
C LYS A 62 -2.87 -13.99 -19.36
N ARG A 63 -1.89 -14.76 -18.89
CA ARG A 63 -0.84 -14.28 -17.99
C ARG A 63 0.34 -13.71 -18.77
N LEU A 64 0.70 -12.47 -18.45
CA LEU A 64 1.85 -11.78 -19.04
C LEU A 64 3.13 -12.04 -18.27
N LEU A 65 3.05 -12.26 -16.95
CA LEU A 65 4.22 -12.54 -16.11
C LEU A 65 4.81 -13.91 -16.42
N LYS A 66 6.14 -13.97 -16.57
CA LYS A 66 6.90 -15.19 -16.89
C LYS A 66 7.93 -15.56 -15.83
N ASN A 67 8.18 -14.69 -14.85
CA ASN A 67 9.04 -14.96 -13.69
C ASN A 67 8.36 -15.78 -12.59
N VAL A 68 7.03 -15.94 -12.65
CA VAL A 68 6.26 -16.76 -11.72
C VAL A 68 5.24 -17.64 -12.46
N ILE A 69 5.19 -18.92 -12.14
CA ILE A 69 4.23 -19.87 -12.70
C ILE A 69 3.45 -20.57 -11.60
N ARG A 70 2.15 -20.79 -11.83
CA ARG A 70 1.35 -21.61 -10.92
C ARG A 70 1.62 -23.08 -11.20
N VAL A 71 1.90 -23.85 -10.17
CA VAL A 71 1.93 -25.31 -10.24
C VAL A 71 0.72 -25.91 -9.54
N HIS A 72 0.32 -27.09 -9.99
CA HIS A 72 -0.88 -27.79 -9.49
C HIS A 72 -0.56 -28.95 -8.54
N LYS A 73 0.72 -29.24 -8.34
CA LYS A 73 1.22 -30.26 -7.43
C LYS A 73 2.10 -29.61 -6.37
N GLN A 74 1.94 -30.02 -5.11
CA GLN A 74 2.68 -29.42 -4.00
C GLN A 74 4.18 -29.76 -4.06
N GLU A 75 4.54 -30.86 -4.69
CA GLU A 75 5.92 -31.36 -4.81
C GLU A 75 6.73 -30.55 -5.84
N GLU A 76 6.05 -29.85 -6.74
CA GLU A 76 6.65 -29.02 -7.78
C GLU A 76 6.85 -27.57 -7.33
N ALA A 77 6.36 -27.21 -6.15
CA ALA A 77 6.30 -25.83 -5.68
C ALA A 77 7.58 -25.38 -4.97
N ASP A 78 8.05 -24.18 -5.30
CA ASP A 78 9.08 -23.47 -4.55
C ASP A 78 8.45 -22.69 -3.38
N LEU A 79 7.25 -22.13 -3.60
CA LEU A 79 6.50 -21.34 -2.62
C LEU A 79 5.01 -21.71 -2.60
N PHE A 80 4.35 -21.48 -1.47
CA PHE A 80 2.94 -21.79 -1.24
C PHE A 80 2.16 -20.50 -0.97
N TYR A 81 1.31 -20.09 -1.89
CA TYR A 81 0.45 -18.93 -1.71
C TYR A 81 -0.80 -19.32 -0.92
N ILE A 82 -1.09 -18.61 0.18
CA ILE A 82 -2.29 -18.78 0.99
C ILE A 82 -3.32 -17.74 0.55
N PRO A 83 -4.32 -18.12 -0.27
CA PRO A 83 -5.35 -17.19 -0.69
C PRO A 83 -6.33 -16.98 0.46
N PHE A 84 -6.09 -15.97 1.28
CA PHE A 84 -7.03 -15.56 2.33
C PHE A 84 -7.22 -14.05 2.31
N PHE A 85 -8.44 -13.58 2.04
CA PHE A 85 -8.74 -12.14 1.99
C PHE A 85 -8.91 -11.55 3.39
N THR A 86 -7.78 -11.36 4.07
CA THR A 86 -7.72 -10.87 5.46
C THR A 86 -8.37 -9.48 5.60
N THR A 87 -8.20 -8.62 4.60
CA THR A 87 -8.76 -7.26 4.58
C THR A 87 -10.28 -7.27 4.48
N ILE A 88 -10.84 -8.03 3.52
CA ILE A 88 -12.30 -8.12 3.34
C ILE A 88 -12.97 -8.67 4.60
N SER A 89 -12.45 -9.78 5.13
CA SER A 89 -12.98 -10.38 6.35
C SER A 89 -12.91 -9.45 7.56
N PHE A 90 -11.87 -8.62 7.69
CA PHE A 90 -11.75 -7.65 8.78
C PHE A 90 -12.83 -6.56 8.73
N PHE A 91 -13.13 -6.06 7.52
CA PHE A 91 -14.01 -4.91 7.35
C PHE A 91 -15.50 -5.26 7.23
N LEU A 92 -15.84 -6.43 6.66
CA LEU A 92 -17.23 -6.77 6.33
C LEU A 92 -17.87 -7.79 7.25
N MET A 93 -17.09 -8.53 8.03
CA MET A 93 -17.65 -9.54 8.94
C MET A 93 -17.81 -9.00 10.36
N GLU A 94 -18.74 -9.60 11.10
CA GLU A 94 -18.85 -9.38 12.53
C GLU A 94 -17.56 -9.87 13.23
N LYS A 95 -17.14 -9.18 14.29
CA LYS A 95 -15.87 -9.37 14.97
C LYS A 95 -15.64 -10.80 15.49
N GLN A 96 -16.64 -11.45 16.08
CA GLN A 96 -16.51 -12.82 16.57
C GLN A 96 -16.48 -13.83 15.43
N GLN A 97 -17.31 -13.65 14.41
CA GLN A 97 -17.27 -14.47 13.19
C GLN A 97 -15.90 -14.38 12.50
N CYS A 98 -15.36 -13.17 12.37
CA CYS A 98 -14.04 -12.92 11.81
C CYS A 98 -12.94 -13.64 12.61
N LYS A 99 -12.98 -13.56 13.95
CA LYS A 99 -12.04 -14.29 14.82
C LYS A 99 -12.17 -15.80 14.72
N ALA A 100 -13.38 -16.34 14.55
CA ALA A 100 -13.59 -17.76 14.32
C ALA A 100 -12.95 -18.17 12.98
N LEU A 101 -13.26 -17.45 11.90
CA LEU A 101 -12.69 -17.66 10.57
C LEU A 101 -11.15 -17.65 10.59
N TYR A 102 -10.55 -16.73 11.33
CA TYR A 102 -9.09 -16.65 11.50
C TYR A 102 -8.48 -17.90 12.18
N ARG A 103 -9.15 -18.46 13.19
CA ARG A 103 -8.69 -19.72 13.82
C ARG A 103 -8.85 -20.91 12.87
N GLU A 104 -9.91 -20.91 12.07
CA GLU A 104 -10.16 -21.95 11.08
C GLU A 104 -9.14 -21.94 9.94
N VAL A 105 -8.81 -20.77 9.37
CA VAL A 105 -7.71 -20.63 8.39
C VAL A 105 -6.40 -21.09 9.01
N LEU A 106 -6.07 -20.64 10.22
CA LEU A 106 -4.83 -21.02 10.89
C LEU A 106 -4.73 -22.55 11.01
N LYS A 107 -5.78 -23.19 11.50
CA LYS A 107 -5.81 -24.65 11.65
C LYS A 107 -5.68 -25.34 10.29
N TRP A 108 -6.48 -24.91 9.32
CA TRP A 108 -6.50 -25.52 7.98
C TRP A 108 -5.13 -25.45 7.30
N VAL A 109 -4.45 -24.30 7.37
CA VAL A 109 -3.12 -24.11 6.77
C VAL A 109 -2.06 -24.92 7.53
N THR A 110 -2.08 -24.89 8.86
CA THR A 110 -1.05 -25.57 9.67
C THR A 110 -1.18 -27.11 9.64
N ASP A 111 -2.35 -27.63 9.29
CA ASP A 111 -2.59 -29.06 9.10
C ASP A 111 -2.02 -29.60 7.76
N GLN A 112 -1.70 -28.73 6.80
CA GLN A 112 -1.21 -29.12 5.46
C GLN A 112 0.17 -29.80 5.53
N PRO A 113 0.43 -30.84 4.70
CA PRO A 113 1.74 -31.50 4.64
C PRO A 113 2.89 -30.54 4.34
N ALA A 114 2.72 -29.63 3.38
CA ALA A 114 3.73 -28.63 3.04
C ALA A 114 4.05 -27.69 4.21
N TRP A 115 3.04 -27.28 5.00
CA TRP A 115 3.29 -26.48 6.20
C TRP A 115 4.10 -27.26 7.23
N LYS A 116 3.74 -28.53 7.50
CA LYS A 116 4.45 -29.38 8.45
C LYS A 116 5.91 -29.62 8.05
N ARG A 117 6.20 -29.66 6.75
CA ARG A 117 7.55 -29.82 6.19
C ARG A 117 8.46 -28.62 6.48
N SER A 118 7.99 -27.41 6.21
CA SER A 118 8.82 -26.20 6.30
C SER A 118 8.62 -25.40 7.59
N GLY A 119 7.58 -25.72 8.37
CA GLY A 119 7.10 -24.87 9.46
C GLY A 119 6.56 -23.53 8.97
N GLY A 120 6.12 -23.44 7.71
CA GLY A 120 5.57 -22.22 7.12
C GLY A 120 6.58 -21.33 6.39
N ARG A 121 7.87 -21.68 6.34
CA ARG A 121 8.92 -20.78 5.79
C ARG A 121 8.82 -20.49 4.30
N ASP A 122 8.18 -21.39 3.55
CA ASP A 122 7.92 -21.29 2.11
C ASP A 122 6.49 -20.81 1.82
N HIS A 123 5.75 -20.33 2.83
CA HIS A 123 4.37 -19.88 2.70
C HIS A 123 4.28 -18.37 2.61
N ILE A 124 3.56 -17.88 1.60
CA ILE A 124 3.23 -16.47 1.42
C ILE A 124 1.83 -16.23 1.97
N LEU A 125 1.72 -15.29 2.91
CA LEU A 125 0.46 -14.86 3.50
C LEU A 125 0.30 -13.33 3.34
N PRO A 126 -0.64 -12.88 2.50
CA PRO A 126 -1.00 -11.47 2.43
C PRO A 126 -1.71 -10.99 3.71
N VAL A 127 -1.05 -10.10 4.49
CA VAL A 127 -1.61 -9.47 5.70
C VAL A 127 -1.47 -7.95 5.61
N HIS A 128 -1.93 -7.39 4.49
CA HIS A 128 -1.63 -6.01 4.13
C HIS A 128 -2.35 -4.97 4.99
N HIS A 129 -3.48 -5.28 5.62
CA HIS A 129 -4.10 -4.36 6.58
C HIS A 129 -3.56 -4.65 7.99
N PRO A 130 -2.99 -3.67 8.73
CA PRO A 130 -2.28 -3.94 10.00
C PRO A 130 -3.18 -4.46 11.12
N TRP A 131 -4.50 -4.29 11.01
CA TRP A 131 -5.48 -4.87 11.94
C TRP A 131 -6.04 -6.22 11.51
N SER A 132 -5.95 -6.58 10.22
CA SER A 132 -6.45 -7.86 9.77
C SER A 132 -5.60 -8.98 10.35
N PHE A 133 -6.22 -10.13 10.60
CA PHE A 133 -5.57 -11.33 11.10
C PHE A 133 -4.80 -11.20 12.45
N LYS A 134 -4.89 -10.05 13.12
CA LYS A 134 -4.07 -9.69 14.30
C LYS A 134 -4.14 -10.69 15.45
N SER A 135 -5.29 -11.33 15.67
CA SER A 135 -5.49 -12.26 16.79
C SER A 135 -4.71 -13.57 16.66
N VAL A 136 -4.35 -13.97 15.44
CA VAL A 136 -3.70 -15.25 15.16
C VAL A 136 -2.40 -15.11 14.39
N ARG A 137 -2.15 -13.99 13.70
CA ARG A 137 -0.98 -13.82 12.81
C ARG A 137 0.34 -14.23 13.45
N ARG A 138 0.55 -13.95 14.74
CA ARG A 138 1.78 -14.34 15.48
C ARG A 138 2.10 -15.84 15.41
N LEU A 139 1.09 -16.69 15.21
CA LEU A 139 1.22 -18.14 15.11
C LEU A 139 1.68 -18.58 13.71
N MET A 140 1.70 -17.66 12.74
CA MET A 140 2.17 -17.84 11.37
C MET A 140 3.36 -16.92 11.05
N LYS A 141 4.12 -16.48 12.06
CA LYS A 141 5.26 -15.54 11.91
C LYS A 141 6.42 -16.09 11.06
N THR A 142 6.46 -17.39 10.87
CA THR A 142 7.46 -18.06 10.02
C THR A 142 7.15 -17.94 8.54
N ALA A 143 5.90 -17.66 8.18
CA ALA A 143 5.49 -17.35 6.81
C ALA A 143 6.06 -16.01 6.35
N ILE A 144 6.23 -15.89 5.03
CA ILE A 144 6.51 -14.65 4.31
C ILE A 144 5.23 -13.82 4.32
N TRP A 145 5.24 -12.67 4.99
CA TRP A 145 4.10 -11.77 5.03
C TRP A 145 4.23 -10.68 3.98
N LEU A 146 3.11 -10.38 3.33
CA LEU A 146 2.98 -9.20 2.49
C LEU A 146 2.28 -8.11 3.30
N LEU A 147 3.01 -7.02 3.56
CA LEU A 147 2.67 -5.98 4.53
C LEU A 147 2.63 -4.60 3.87
N PRO A 148 1.97 -3.60 4.47
CA PRO A 148 1.99 -2.22 3.98
C PRO A 148 3.18 -1.41 4.52
N ASP A 149 3.83 -1.92 5.57
CA ASP A 149 4.98 -1.38 6.28
C ASP A 149 5.52 -2.43 7.25
N MET A 150 6.72 -2.18 7.78
CA MET A 150 7.31 -2.92 8.89
C MET A 150 7.52 -1.98 10.08
N ASP A 151 6.46 -1.63 10.78
CA ASP A 151 6.58 -0.93 12.07
C ASP A 151 7.39 -1.76 13.10
N SER A 152 8.69 -1.51 13.16
CA SER A 152 9.64 -2.19 14.03
C SER A 152 9.61 -1.65 15.47
N THR A 153 8.90 -0.56 15.73
CA THR A 153 8.84 0.09 17.05
C THR A 153 8.08 -0.67 18.12
N GLY A 154 7.31 -1.70 17.74
CA GLY A 154 6.48 -2.45 18.67
C GLY A 154 5.01 -2.03 18.73
N ASN A 155 4.61 -0.94 18.06
CA ASN A 155 3.22 -0.44 18.12
C ASN A 155 2.24 -1.38 17.39
N TRP A 156 2.64 -1.88 16.22
CA TRP A 156 1.84 -2.76 15.37
C TRP A 156 2.38 -4.17 15.34
N TYR A 157 3.70 -4.32 15.14
CA TYR A 157 4.39 -5.60 15.17
C TYR A 157 5.30 -5.63 16.38
N LYS A 158 5.20 -6.67 17.21
CA LYS A 158 6.14 -6.82 18.33
C LYS A 158 7.56 -7.06 17.78
N PRO A 159 8.62 -6.65 18.50
CA PRO A 159 9.98 -6.97 18.11
C PRO A 159 10.16 -8.45 17.74
N GLY A 160 10.77 -8.69 16.59
CA GLY A 160 11.01 -10.02 16.05
C GLY A 160 9.81 -10.72 15.40
N GLN A 161 8.73 -10.00 15.07
CA GLN A 161 7.60 -10.54 14.29
C GLN A 161 7.72 -10.32 12.79
N VAL A 162 8.42 -9.27 12.35
CA VAL A 162 8.62 -8.90 10.94
C VAL A 162 10.10 -8.67 10.68
N TYR A 163 10.56 -9.04 9.48
CA TYR A 163 11.96 -8.98 9.07
C TYR A 163 12.08 -8.62 7.59
N LEU A 164 12.96 -7.68 7.22
CA LEU A 164 13.19 -7.31 5.81
C LEU A 164 13.79 -8.45 4.98
N GLU A 165 14.49 -9.38 5.63
CA GLU A 165 15.09 -10.55 4.98
C GLU A 165 14.07 -11.63 4.59
N LYS A 166 12.81 -11.48 5.02
CA LYS A 166 11.75 -12.49 4.84
C LYS A 166 10.45 -11.88 4.31
N ASP A 167 9.99 -10.81 4.93
CA ASP A 167 8.71 -10.18 4.66
C ASP A 167 8.84 -9.14 3.55
N LEU A 168 7.75 -8.88 2.83
CA LEU A 168 7.75 -7.91 1.73
C LEU A 168 6.77 -6.79 2.03
N ILE A 169 7.25 -5.56 1.82
CA ILE A 169 6.42 -4.36 1.86
C ILE A 169 5.88 -4.13 0.46
N LEU A 170 4.56 -4.08 0.33
CA LEU A 170 3.88 -3.82 -0.93
C LEU A 170 3.21 -2.44 -0.93
N PRO A 171 3.10 -1.80 -2.11
CA PRO A 171 2.45 -0.50 -2.20
C PRO A 171 0.95 -0.63 -1.97
N TYR A 172 0.36 0.40 -1.38
CA TYR A 172 -1.09 0.53 -1.33
C TYR A 172 -1.64 0.77 -2.74
N VAL A 173 -2.87 0.34 -2.98
CA VAL A 173 -3.61 0.81 -4.15
C VAL A 173 -3.95 2.29 -3.93
N SER A 174 -3.60 3.13 -4.90
CA SER A 174 -3.89 4.57 -4.88
C SER A 174 -5.39 4.83 -4.81
N ASN A 175 -5.79 5.82 -4.01
CA ASN A 175 -7.16 6.31 -3.94
C ASN A 175 -7.48 7.33 -5.03
N VAL A 176 -6.48 7.88 -5.71
CA VAL A 176 -6.62 8.85 -6.80
C VAL A 176 -6.33 8.21 -8.16
N ASP A 177 -6.88 8.80 -9.21
CA ASP A 177 -6.68 8.34 -10.58
C ASP A 177 -5.25 8.60 -11.03
N PHE A 178 -4.70 7.65 -11.77
CA PHE A 178 -3.37 7.74 -12.35
C PHE A 178 -3.27 8.92 -13.33
N CYS A 179 -2.34 9.85 -13.06
CA CYS A 179 -2.02 10.95 -13.96
C CYS A 179 -0.94 10.47 -14.94
N ASP A 180 -1.38 10.08 -16.13
CA ASP A 180 -0.51 9.62 -17.21
C ASP A 180 0.38 10.77 -17.78
N THR A 181 1.18 10.45 -18.81
CA THR A 181 2.07 11.44 -19.43
C THR A 181 1.35 12.66 -20.01
N TYR A 182 0.09 12.51 -20.45
CA TYR A 182 -0.70 13.63 -20.97
C TYR A 182 -1.15 14.52 -19.81
N CYS A 183 -1.73 13.93 -18.77
CA CYS A 183 -2.11 14.61 -17.55
C CYS A 183 -0.90 15.35 -16.93
N LEU A 184 0.27 14.71 -16.82
CA LEU A 184 1.47 15.35 -16.26
C LEU A 184 1.90 16.61 -17.05
N ARG A 185 1.84 16.57 -18.39
CA ARG A 185 2.13 17.73 -19.25
C ARG A 185 1.10 18.85 -19.06
N GLU A 186 -0.18 18.48 -18.95
CA GLU A 186 -1.26 19.45 -18.74
C GLU A 186 -1.09 20.23 -17.43
N TYR A 187 -0.58 19.56 -16.39
CA TYR A 187 -0.38 20.16 -15.07
C TYR A 187 1.02 20.76 -14.86
N GLU A 188 1.98 20.61 -15.79
CA GLU A 188 3.36 21.11 -15.63
C GLU A 188 3.38 22.62 -15.32
N SER A 189 2.59 23.42 -16.05
CA SER A 189 2.46 24.87 -15.83
C SER A 189 1.41 25.27 -14.79
N LYS A 190 0.60 24.32 -14.30
CA LYS A 190 -0.50 24.57 -13.34
C LYS A 190 -0.08 24.32 -11.89
N ARG A 191 1.15 23.85 -11.64
CA ARG A 191 1.66 23.60 -10.29
C ARG A 191 2.08 24.90 -9.61
N SER A 192 1.13 25.56 -8.95
CA SER A 192 1.35 26.83 -8.24
C SER A 192 1.46 26.69 -6.73
N THR A 193 0.99 25.58 -6.14
CA THR A 193 1.13 25.32 -4.70
C THR A 193 2.50 24.71 -4.42
N LEU A 194 3.27 25.28 -3.49
CA LEU A 194 4.57 24.74 -3.10
C LEU A 194 4.43 23.39 -2.40
N LEU A 195 3.64 23.35 -1.32
CA LEU A 195 3.48 22.16 -0.47
C LEU A 195 2.01 21.89 -0.18
N PHE A 196 1.58 20.65 -0.43
CA PHE A 196 0.20 20.22 -0.19
C PHE A 196 0.10 19.03 0.77
N PHE A 197 -0.86 19.11 1.67
CA PHE A 197 -1.32 18.01 2.51
C PHE A 197 -2.83 18.07 2.65
N ARG A 198 -3.49 16.93 2.40
CA ARG A 198 -4.89 16.71 2.76
C ARG A 198 -5.07 15.35 3.40
N GLY A 199 -5.67 15.33 4.59
CA GLY A 199 -5.91 14.10 5.34
C GLY A 199 -6.12 14.35 6.82
N ARG A 200 -6.36 13.27 7.57
CA ARG A 200 -6.48 13.33 9.03
C ARG A 200 -5.28 14.00 9.67
N LEU A 201 -5.51 15.16 10.27
CA LEU A 201 -4.49 16.02 10.91
C LEU A 201 -4.19 15.56 12.34
N LYS A 202 -5.17 14.94 13.00
CA LYS A 202 -5.00 14.30 14.31
C LYS A 202 -4.96 12.78 14.15
N ARG A 203 -3.86 12.18 14.56
CA ARG A 203 -3.58 10.73 14.49
C ARG A 203 -2.84 10.28 15.75
N ASN A 204 -2.81 8.96 15.95
CA ASN A 204 -2.17 8.32 17.09
C ASN A 204 -0.74 7.87 16.72
N ALA A 205 0.01 7.37 17.72
CA ALA A 205 1.37 6.83 17.55
C ALA A 205 2.27 7.77 16.71
N GLY A 206 2.87 7.27 15.61
CA GLY A 206 3.72 8.06 14.71
C GLY A 206 3.02 9.26 14.08
N GLY A 207 1.70 9.22 13.94
CA GLY A 207 0.89 10.24 13.29
C GLY A 207 0.70 11.50 14.13
N LYS A 208 1.15 11.50 15.40
CA LYS A 208 1.16 12.70 16.26
C LYS A 208 1.98 13.85 15.66
N ILE A 209 2.91 13.57 14.77
CA ILE A 209 3.67 14.60 14.05
C ILE A 209 2.77 15.53 13.22
N ARG A 210 1.64 15.01 12.70
CA ARG A 210 0.74 15.77 11.81
C ARG A 210 0.17 17.01 12.49
N SER A 211 -0.24 16.90 13.76
CA SER A 211 -0.77 18.06 14.47
C SER A 211 0.30 19.12 14.73
N LYS A 212 1.57 18.72 14.87
CA LYS A 212 2.69 19.67 15.01
C LYS A 212 3.02 20.33 13.67
N LEU A 213 3.04 19.57 12.57
CA LEU A 213 3.20 20.11 11.22
C LEU A 213 2.10 21.10 10.84
N VAL A 214 0.87 20.87 11.28
CA VAL A 214 -0.22 21.86 11.12
C VAL A 214 0.13 23.18 11.81
N VAL A 215 0.62 23.14 13.04
CA VAL A 215 1.01 24.37 13.77
C VAL A 215 2.16 25.09 13.04
N GLU A 216 3.15 24.35 12.54
CA GLU A 216 4.30 24.94 11.84
C GLU A 216 3.99 25.48 10.43
N LEU A 217 3.01 24.90 9.73
CA LEU A 217 2.79 25.15 8.30
C LEU A 217 1.51 25.94 7.99
N SER A 218 0.57 26.06 8.93
CA SER A 218 -0.69 26.76 8.70
C SER A 218 -0.47 28.25 8.45
N GLY A 219 -1.10 28.77 7.38
CA GLY A 219 -1.00 30.18 7.01
C GLY A 219 0.28 30.56 6.26
N ALA A 220 1.19 29.62 6.01
CA ALA A 220 2.38 29.87 5.21
C ALA A 220 2.05 30.03 3.71
N ASP A 221 2.72 30.97 3.06
CA ASP A 221 2.54 31.22 1.63
C ASP A 221 2.92 30.00 0.77
N GLY A 222 2.07 29.70 -0.22
CA GLY A 222 2.21 28.54 -1.10
C GLY A 222 1.95 27.18 -0.42
N VAL A 223 1.41 27.15 0.80
CA VAL A 223 1.15 25.90 1.54
C VAL A 223 -0.35 25.67 1.70
N VAL A 224 -0.78 24.43 1.45
CA VAL A 224 -2.14 23.97 1.73
C VAL A 224 -2.05 22.77 2.67
N ILE A 225 -2.57 22.91 3.89
CA ILE A 225 -2.67 21.84 4.87
C ILE A 225 -4.08 21.77 5.43
N GLU A 226 -4.82 20.72 5.06
CA GLU A 226 -6.26 20.65 5.31
C GLU A 226 -6.70 19.29 5.86
N GLU A 227 -7.76 19.33 6.66
CA GLU A 227 -8.44 18.13 7.12
C GLU A 227 -9.14 17.44 5.95
N GLY A 228 -8.93 16.12 5.85
CA GLY A 228 -9.42 15.32 4.74
C GLY A 228 -10.86 14.88 4.96
N THR A 229 -11.64 14.82 3.88
CA THR A 229 -12.99 14.25 3.88
C THR A 229 -13.02 12.90 3.19
N SER A 230 -13.98 12.05 3.56
CA SER A 230 -14.23 10.76 2.91
C SER A 230 -15.07 10.93 1.64
N GLY A 231 -15.17 9.86 0.84
CA GLY A 231 -16.01 9.83 -0.35
C GLY A 231 -15.42 10.59 -1.54
N GLU A 232 -16.21 10.78 -2.60
CA GLU A 232 -15.66 11.30 -3.84
C GLU A 232 -15.22 12.74 -3.78
N ALA A 233 -15.99 13.61 -3.14
CA ALA A 233 -15.57 14.99 -2.96
C ALA A 233 -14.20 15.06 -2.27
N GLY A 234 -13.95 14.16 -1.30
CA GLY A 234 -12.65 14.00 -0.66
C GLY A 234 -11.54 13.54 -1.60
N LYS A 235 -11.81 12.51 -2.43
CA LYS A 235 -10.87 12.02 -3.46
C LYS A 235 -10.56 13.11 -4.47
N ALA A 236 -11.58 13.73 -5.06
CA ALA A 236 -11.43 14.78 -6.06
C ALA A 236 -10.67 15.98 -5.50
N ALA A 237 -10.95 16.40 -4.26
CA ALA A 237 -10.21 17.47 -3.60
C ALA A 237 -8.72 17.11 -3.39
N ALA A 238 -8.43 15.89 -2.92
CA ALA A 238 -7.05 15.42 -2.76
C ALA A 238 -6.33 15.35 -4.11
N GLN A 239 -6.93 14.72 -5.12
CA GLN A 239 -6.40 14.59 -6.47
C GLN A 239 -6.10 15.95 -7.11
N ASN A 240 -7.07 16.87 -7.08
CA ASN A 240 -6.91 18.20 -7.65
C ASN A 240 -5.83 19.00 -6.93
N GLY A 241 -5.77 18.93 -5.60
CA GLY A 241 -4.73 19.59 -4.81
C GLY A 241 -3.34 19.04 -5.12
N MET A 242 -3.15 17.72 -5.12
CA MET A 242 -1.87 17.09 -5.44
C MET A 242 -1.38 17.41 -6.85
N ARG A 243 -2.27 17.39 -7.86
CA ARG A 243 -1.91 17.70 -9.25
C ARG A 243 -1.51 19.17 -9.47
N LYS A 244 -1.99 20.09 -8.64
CA LYS A 244 -1.63 21.52 -8.65
C LYS A 244 -0.45 21.89 -7.74
N SER A 245 0.19 20.90 -7.12
CA SER A 245 1.25 21.15 -6.13
C SER A 245 2.61 20.64 -6.58
N ILE A 246 3.69 21.32 -6.21
CA ILE A 246 5.06 20.86 -6.52
C ILE A 246 5.41 19.69 -5.61
N PHE A 247 5.25 19.88 -4.31
CA PHE A 247 5.55 18.91 -3.27
C PHE A 247 4.28 18.46 -2.54
N CYS A 248 4.23 17.18 -2.16
CA CYS A 248 3.14 16.62 -1.37
C CYS A 248 3.69 16.03 -0.08
N LEU A 249 3.26 16.58 1.05
CA LEU A 249 3.69 16.13 2.36
C LEU A 249 3.14 14.71 2.62
N SER A 250 4.03 13.80 2.98
CA SER A 250 3.71 12.42 3.35
C SER A 250 4.30 12.11 4.73
N PRO A 251 3.71 12.67 5.81
CA PRO A 251 4.11 12.33 7.16
C PRO A 251 3.55 10.98 7.57
N ALA A 252 4.24 10.32 8.50
CA ALA A 252 3.80 9.06 9.12
C ALA A 252 2.31 9.11 9.53
N GLY A 253 1.64 7.97 9.38
CA GLY A 253 0.26 7.74 9.80
C GLY A 253 0.20 7.15 11.20
N ASP A 254 -0.87 6.40 11.49
CA ASP A 254 -0.87 5.59 12.72
C ASP A 254 0.21 4.49 12.65
N THR A 255 0.60 4.07 11.43
CA THR A 255 1.80 3.27 11.09
C THR A 255 2.85 4.16 10.41
N PRO A 256 4.12 3.71 10.26
CA PRO A 256 5.16 4.48 9.57
C PRO A 256 4.80 4.88 8.14
N SER A 257 3.96 4.10 7.43
CA SER A 257 3.57 4.37 6.06
C SER A 257 2.21 5.08 5.94
N SER A 258 1.92 5.58 4.74
CA SER A 258 0.62 6.13 4.39
C SER A 258 0.34 5.92 2.91
N ALA A 259 -0.87 5.47 2.57
CA ALA A 259 -1.34 5.36 1.18
C ALA A 259 -1.18 6.67 0.37
N ARG A 260 -1.14 7.82 1.07
CA ARG A 260 -0.92 9.15 0.49
C ARG A 260 0.39 9.27 -0.27
N LEU A 261 1.42 8.50 0.10
CA LEU A 261 2.66 8.44 -0.66
C LEU A 261 2.36 8.03 -2.11
N PHE A 262 1.56 6.98 -2.30
CA PHE A 262 1.18 6.47 -3.61
C PHE A 262 0.20 7.40 -4.32
N ASP A 263 -0.71 8.06 -3.60
CA ASP A 263 -1.57 9.09 -4.18
C ASP A 263 -0.76 10.27 -4.76
N ALA A 264 0.30 10.70 -4.06
CA ALA A 264 1.20 11.75 -4.52
C ALA A 264 1.98 11.32 -5.77
N ILE A 265 2.50 10.09 -5.78
CA ILE A 265 3.17 9.49 -6.95
C ILE A 265 2.20 9.41 -8.15
N PHE A 266 0.96 8.96 -7.94
CA PHE A 266 -0.04 8.90 -9.01
C PHE A 266 -0.44 10.28 -9.54
N SER A 267 -0.29 11.32 -8.73
CA SER A 267 -0.65 12.70 -9.08
C SER A 267 0.51 13.51 -9.66
N GLY A 268 1.70 12.93 -9.81
CA GLY A 268 2.88 13.67 -10.28
C GLY A 268 3.48 14.64 -9.26
N CYS A 269 3.07 14.55 -7.99
CA CYS A 269 3.46 15.46 -6.93
C CYS A 269 4.65 14.90 -6.15
N ILE A 270 5.76 15.61 -6.06
CA ILE A 270 7.00 15.11 -5.45
C ILE A 270 6.74 14.79 -3.98
N PRO A 271 6.82 13.52 -3.52
CA PRO A 271 6.55 13.19 -2.13
C PRO A 271 7.64 13.78 -1.22
N VAL A 272 7.21 14.43 -0.14
CA VAL A 272 8.07 14.84 0.98
C VAL A 272 7.78 13.89 2.13
N ILE A 273 8.58 12.85 2.24
CA ILE A 273 8.42 11.78 3.22
C ILE A 273 8.98 12.29 4.55
N VAL A 274 8.11 12.37 5.56
CA VAL A 274 8.48 12.72 6.94
C VAL A 274 8.24 11.52 7.83
N SER A 275 9.27 10.69 7.95
CA SER A 275 9.28 9.48 8.79
C SER A 275 10.73 9.05 9.03
N ASP A 276 11.03 8.64 10.26
CA ASP A 276 12.37 8.16 10.63
C ASP A 276 12.48 6.62 10.58
N GLU A 277 11.37 5.93 10.30
CA GLU A 277 11.21 4.47 10.45
C GLU A 277 10.53 3.82 9.23
N LEU A 278 10.31 4.60 8.15
CA LEU A 278 9.61 4.11 6.97
C LEU A 278 10.57 3.35 6.06
N GLU A 279 10.34 2.05 5.97
CA GLU A 279 10.83 1.18 4.90
C GLU A 279 9.84 1.20 3.72
N LEU A 280 10.33 1.21 2.48
CA LEU A 280 9.50 1.41 1.29
C LEU A 280 9.36 0.13 0.43
N PRO A 281 8.25 -0.02 -0.31
CA PRO A 281 8.11 -1.14 -1.23
C PRO A 281 9.20 -1.16 -2.31
N PHE A 282 9.73 -2.34 -2.59
CA PHE A 282 10.69 -2.58 -3.68
C PHE A 282 11.99 -1.77 -3.56
N GLU A 283 12.39 -1.43 -2.33
CA GLU A 283 13.75 -0.94 -2.07
C GLU A 283 14.78 -1.97 -2.56
N GLY A 284 15.80 -1.49 -3.27
CA GLY A 284 16.73 -2.33 -4.04
C GLY A 284 16.41 -2.39 -5.53
N ILE A 285 15.16 -2.18 -5.93
CA ILE A 285 14.75 -2.04 -7.34
C ILE A 285 14.50 -0.56 -7.67
N ILE A 286 13.82 0.17 -6.78
CA ILE A 286 13.44 1.57 -6.97
C ILE A 286 14.28 2.48 -6.08
N ASP A 287 14.98 3.44 -6.69
CA ASP A 287 15.68 4.49 -5.94
C ASP A 287 14.76 5.69 -5.66
N TYR A 288 14.04 5.64 -4.54
CA TYR A 288 13.10 6.68 -4.13
C TYR A 288 13.73 8.07 -3.99
N ARG A 289 15.04 8.18 -3.71
CA ARG A 289 15.74 9.48 -3.58
C ARG A 289 15.69 10.28 -4.88
N LYS A 290 15.52 9.60 -6.01
CA LYS A 290 15.36 10.23 -7.32
C LYS A 290 14.00 10.88 -7.53
N MET A 291 12.94 10.45 -6.83
CA MET A 291 11.58 10.96 -7.03
C MET A 291 10.95 11.59 -5.79
N ALA A 292 11.53 11.41 -4.61
CA ALA A 292 11.02 11.92 -3.33
C ALA A 292 12.08 12.77 -2.60
N VAL A 293 11.63 13.48 -1.57
CA VAL A 293 12.47 14.20 -0.60
C VAL A 293 12.25 13.54 0.75
N PHE A 294 13.34 13.12 1.40
CA PHE A 294 13.29 12.51 2.73
C PHE A 294 13.66 13.56 3.78
N VAL A 295 12.84 13.70 4.80
CA VAL A 295 13.03 14.68 5.88
C VAL A 295 12.84 13.98 7.22
N SER A 296 13.78 14.17 8.15
CA SER A 296 13.64 13.66 9.51
C SER A 296 12.46 14.32 10.22
N SER A 297 11.83 13.62 11.17
CA SER A 297 10.75 14.24 11.96
C SER A 297 11.23 15.47 12.71
N ASN A 298 12.48 15.47 13.17
CA ASN A 298 13.07 16.59 13.89
C ASN A 298 13.22 17.81 13.00
N ASP A 299 13.79 17.68 11.80
CA ASP A 299 13.99 18.80 10.89
C ASP A 299 12.67 19.36 10.36
N ALA A 300 11.69 18.48 10.08
CA ALA A 300 10.37 18.90 9.63
C ALA A 300 9.62 19.77 10.67
N LEU A 301 9.95 19.63 11.96
CA LEU A 301 9.35 20.39 13.06
C LEU A 301 10.17 21.60 13.50
N ARG A 302 11.34 21.85 12.89
CA ARG A 302 12.12 23.06 13.17
C ARG A 302 11.46 24.26 12.49
N PRO A 303 11.19 25.36 13.22
CA PRO A 303 10.50 26.52 12.67
C PRO A 303 11.11 27.03 11.37
N GLY A 304 10.28 27.08 10.31
CA GLY A 304 10.65 27.57 8.98
C GLY A 304 11.64 26.68 8.19
N TRP A 305 12.21 25.65 8.80
CA TRP A 305 13.25 24.83 8.17
C TRP A 305 12.71 24.09 6.95
N LEU A 306 11.56 23.41 7.08
CA LEU A 306 10.98 22.60 6.00
C LEU A 306 10.71 23.44 4.75
N LEU A 307 10.09 24.62 4.91
CA LEU A 307 9.78 25.50 3.79
C LEU A 307 11.05 26.08 3.16
N THR A 308 12.04 26.44 3.97
CA THR A 308 13.35 26.90 3.47
C THR A 308 14.04 25.80 2.66
N HIS A 309 14.01 24.56 3.15
CA HIS A 309 14.57 23.41 2.46
C HIS A 309 13.88 23.16 1.11
N LEU A 310 12.54 23.15 1.08
CA LEU A 310 11.78 22.93 -0.16
C LEU A 310 11.93 24.07 -1.18
N LYS A 311 11.99 25.33 -0.72
CA LYS A 311 12.26 26.49 -1.58
C LYS A 311 13.68 26.52 -2.14
N GLY A 312 14.62 25.79 -1.50
CA GLY A 312 15.99 25.66 -1.97
C GLY A 312 16.17 24.76 -3.20
N PHE A 313 15.16 23.99 -3.60
CA PHE A 313 15.22 23.18 -4.81
C PHE A 313 15.11 24.05 -6.06
N SER A 314 16.07 23.91 -6.97
CA SER A 314 16.03 24.60 -8.26
C SER A 314 14.95 24.02 -9.18
N PRO A 315 14.49 24.78 -10.20
CA PRO A 315 13.57 24.25 -11.21
C PRO A 315 14.09 23.00 -11.93
N SER A 316 15.41 22.88 -12.14
CA SER A 316 16.00 21.70 -12.78
C SER A 316 15.94 20.47 -11.87
N GLN A 317 16.19 20.62 -10.57
CA GLN A 317 16.07 19.53 -9.60
C GLN A 317 14.61 19.05 -9.46
N ILE A 318 13.65 19.99 -9.44
CA ILE A 318 12.22 19.67 -9.40
C ILE A 318 11.82 18.88 -10.66
N LYS A 319 12.24 19.35 -11.84
CA LYS A 319 11.93 18.70 -13.12
C LYS A 319 12.55 17.30 -13.20
N GLU A 320 13.77 17.13 -12.69
CA GLU A 320 14.42 15.82 -12.62
C GLU A 320 13.64 14.85 -11.73
N LYS A 321 13.22 15.29 -10.52
CA LYS A 321 12.40 14.47 -9.63
C LYS A 321 11.07 14.07 -10.26
N GLN A 322 10.39 15.02 -10.92
CA GLN A 322 9.13 14.74 -11.64
C GLN A 322 9.31 13.75 -12.79
N LYS A 323 10.44 13.81 -13.51
CA LYS A 323 10.78 12.83 -14.55
C LYS A 323 10.91 11.42 -13.98
N PHE A 324 11.64 11.25 -12.87
CA PHE A 324 11.76 9.93 -12.22
C PHE A 324 10.44 9.46 -11.63
N LEU A 325 9.65 10.37 -11.06
CA LEU A 325 8.31 10.07 -10.56
C LEU A 325 7.40 9.53 -11.67
N ALA A 326 7.40 10.15 -12.85
CA ALA A 326 6.67 9.67 -14.02
C ALA A 326 7.18 8.30 -14.52
N MET A 327 8.48 8.06 -14.43
CA MET A 327 9.10 6.79 -14.84
C MET A 327 8.77 5.64 -13.90
N TYR A 328 8.75 5.91 -12.59
CA TYR A 328 8.57 4.90 -11.54
C TYR A 328 7.11 4.67 -11.16
N SER A 329 6.20 5.61 -11.45
CA SER A 329 4.79 5.51 -11.07
C SER A 329 4.10 4.22 -11.52
N ARG A 330 4.46 3.70 -12.70
CA ARG A 330 3.96 2.42 -13.23
C ARG A 330 4.24 1.21 -12.33
N HIS A 331 5.29 1.25 -11.51
CA HIS A 331 5.66 0.19 -10.58
C HIS A 331 4.67 0.04 -9.41
N PHE A 332 3.74 0.98 -9.28
CA PHE A 332 2.74 1.00 -8.23
C PHE A 332 1.30 0.86 -8.78
N ILE A 333 1.14 0.58 -10.08
CA ILE A 333 -0.16 0.38 -10.73
C ILE A 333 -0.49 -1.11 -10.78
N TYR A 334 -1.34 -1.55 -9.85
CA TYR A 334 -1.91 -2.89 -9.91
C TYR A 334 -2.82 -3.05 -11.13
N SER A 335 -2.83 -4.24 -11.73
CA SER A 335 -3.47 -4.50 -13.01
C SER A 335 -3.91 -5.95 -13.16
N ASN A 336 -4.94 -6.18 -13.99
CA ASN A 336 -5.35 -7.51 -14.39
C ASN A 336 -5.63 -7.50 -15.91
N PRO A 337 -4.82 -8.19 -16.75
CA PRO A 337 -3.69 -9.03 -16.36
C PRO A 337 -2.53 -8.21 -15.79
N ALA A 338 -1.78 -8.81 -14.85
CA ALA A 338 -0.61 -8.18 -14.24
C ALA A 338 0.44 -7.83 -15.30
N GLN A 339 0.96 -6.61 -15.23
CA GLN A 339 1.93 -6.10 -16.21
C GLN A 339 3.38 -6.36 -15.78
N PRO A 340 4.30 -6.63 -16.71
CA PRO A 340 5.73 -6.59 -16.43
C PRO A 340 6.14 -5.26 -15.80
N LEU A 341 6.99 -5.32 -14.77
CA LEU A 341 7.40 -4.21 -13.92
C LEU A 341 6.25 -3.53 -13.15
N GLY A 342 5.03 -4.09 -13.13
CA GLY A 342 3.99 -3.72 -12.19
C GLY A 342 4.30 -4.23 -10.78
N PRO A 343 3.53 -3.80 -9.76
CA PRO A 343 3.75 -4.21 -8.38
C PRO A 343 3.64 -5.74 -8.20
N GLU A 344 2.81 -6.42 -8.99
CA GLU A 344 2.72 -7.88 -8.97
C GLU A 344 4.03 -8.52 -9.45
N ASP A 345 4.60 -8.05 -10.57
CA ASP A 345 5.88 -8.55 -11.10
C ASP A 345 7.03 -8.29 -10.12
N LEU A 346 7.11 -7.06 -9.58
CA LEU A 346 8.16 -6.69 -8.63
C LEU A 346 8.08 -7.51 -7.34
N THR A 347 6.88 -7.89 -6.89
CA THR A 347 6.71 -8.79 -5.74
C THR A 347 7.43 -10.13 -5.93
N TRP A 348 7.44 -10.68 -7.16
CA TRP A 348 8.10 -11.95 -7.47
C TRP A 348 9.59 -11.80 -7.85
N ARG A 349 10.12 -10.58 -7.88
CA ARG A 349 11.53 -10.28 -8.16
C ARG A 349 12.33 -9.96 -6.90
N MET A 350 11.65 -9.47 -5.87
CA MET A 350 12.15 -9.39 -4.50
C MET A 350 12.29 -10.80 -3.94
#